data_AF-A0A7L2SH31-F1
#
_entry.id   AF-A0A7L2SH31-F1
#
_cell.length_a   1.000
_cell.length_b   1.000
_cell.length_c   1.000
_cell.angle_alpha   90.00
_cell.angle_beta   90.00
_cell.angle_gamma   90.00
#
_symmetry.space_group_name_H-M   'P 1'
#
loop_
_entity.id
_entity.type
_entity.pdbx_description
1 polymer ?
#
loop_
_entity_poly.entity_id
_entity_poly.type
_entity_poly.pdbx_seq_one_letter_code
_entity_poly.pdbx_strand_id
1 'polypeptide(L)'
;VDPVPHDAPKPPGYTRFVCISDTHSRTDPIQMPYGDVLIHAGDFTELGLPSEVKKFNEWLGSLPYEYKIVIAGNHELTFDQEFMADLIKQDFYYFPSVSKLKPESYENVQSLLTNCIYLQDSEVTVRGFRIYGSPWQPWFYGWGFNLPRGQALLEKWNLIPDGIDILITHGPPLG
;
A
#
# COMPACT_ATOMS: atom_id res chain seq x y z
N VAL A 1 -0.57 27.71 -2.58
CA VAL A 1 -0.03 27.36 -3.91
C VAL A 1 -1.19 26.75 -4.67
N ASP A 2 -1.58 27.36 -5.78
CA ASP A 2 -2.65 26.79 -6.61
C ASP A 2 -2.16 25.50 -7.27
N PRO A 3 -3.02 24.48 -7.40
CA PRO A 3 -2.65 23.24 -8.03
C PRO A 3 -2.28 23.48 -9.51
N VAL A 4 -1.13 22.94 -9.91
CA VAL A 4 -0.70 22.95 -11.31
C VAL A 4 -1.51 21.90 -12.08
N PRO A 5 -1.92 22.16 -13.34
CA PRO A 5 -2.58 21.15 -14.17
C PRO A 5 -1.75 19.85 -14.28
N HIS A 6 -2.43 18.71 -14.29
CA HIS A 6 -1.78 17.38 -14.32
C HIS A 6 -1.00 17.11 -15.62
N ASP A 7 -1.33 17.81 -16.70
CA ASP A 7 -0.70 17.77 -18.02
C ASP A 7 0.37 18.84 -18.22
N ALA A 8 0.60 19.72 -17.23
CA ALA A 8 1.62 20.75 -17.32
C ALA A 8 3.01 20.11 -17.56
N PRO A 9 3.89 20.74 -18.36
CA PRO A 9 5.23 20.21 -18.60
C PRO A 9 6.00 19.98 -17.30
N LYS A 10 6.65 18.81 -17.18
CA LYS A 10 7.55 18.53 -16.05
C LYS A 10 8.82 19.39 -16.20
N PRO A 11 9.22 20.18 -15.19
CA PRO A 11 10.43 20.99 -15.28
C PRO A 11 11.71 20.15 -15.50
N PRO A 12 12.73 20.67 -16.21
CA PRO A 12 13.99 19.96 -16.41
C PRO A 12 14.67 19.62 -15.07
N GLY A 13 15.14 18.38 -14.92
CA GLY A 13 15.81 17.91 -13.71
C GLY A 13 14.88 17.47 -12.57
N TYR A 14 13.56 17.47 -12.77
CA TYR A 14 12.58 17.04 -11.77
C TYR A 14 12.03 15.63 -12.06
N THR A 15 11.58 14.96 -11.00
CA THR A 15 10.79 13.72 -11.04
C THR A 15 9.32 14.05 -10.73
N ARG A 16 8.39 13.52 -11.52
CA ARG A 16 6.95 13.62 -11.29
C ARG A 16 6.44 12.34 -10.65
N PHE A 17 6.02 12.44 -9.40
CA PHE A 17 5.31 11.38 -8.69
C PHE A 17 3.81 11.46 -8.99
N VAL A 18 3.20 10.31 -9.27
CA VAL A 18 1.75 10.16 -9.36
C VAL A 18 1.31 9.44 -8.09
N CYS A 19 0.51 10.10 -7.27
CA CYS A 19 0.07 9.56 -5.98
C CYS A 19 -1.40 9.21 -6.02
N ILE A 20 -1.73 7.97 -5.70
CA ILE A 20 -3.08 7.46 -5.53
C ILE A 20 -3.14 6.56 -4.29
N SER A 21 -4.34 6.21 -3.87
CA SER A 21 -4.61 5.31 -2.75
C SER A 21 -6.05 4.81 -2.86
N ASP A 22 -6.42 3.82 -2.04
CA ASP A 22 -7.83 3.46 -1.80
C ASP A 22 -8.59 3.12 -3.10
N THR A 23 -7.91 2.39 -3.99
CA THR A 23 -8.52 1.99 -5.27
C THR A 23 -9.51 0.85 -5.09
N HIS A 24 -9.39 0.06 -4.02
CA HIS A 24 -10.31 -1.02 -3.64
C HIS A 24 -10.71 -1.92 -4.83
N SER A 25 -9.74 -2.40 -5.61
CA SER A 25 -9.97 -3.21 -6.84
C SER A 25 -10.75 -2.51 -7.97
N ARG A 26 -10.97 -1.19 -7.89
CA ARG A 26 -11.66 -0.34 -8.88
C ARG A 26 -10.69 0.48 -9.71
N THR A 27 -9.74 -0.20 -10.33
CA THR A 27 -8.71 0.42 -11.17
C THR A 27 -9.16 0.72 -12.60
N ASP A 28 -10.13 -0.05 -13.11
CA ASP A 28 -10.61 0.02 -14.49
C ASP A 28 -11.09 1.42 -14.96
N PRO A 29 -11.78 2.25 -14.15
CA PRO A 29 -12.22 3.58 -14.59
C PRO A 29 -11.14 4.67 -14.47
N ILE A 30 -9.98 4.37 -13.89
CA ILE A 30 -8.99 5.40 -13.54
C ILE A 30 -8.18 5.79 -14.78
N GLN A 31 -8.28 7.06 -15.18
CA GLN A 31 -7.40 7.64 -16.19
C GLN A 31 -6.11 8.12 -15.54
N MET A 32 -5.01 7.40 -15.81
CA MET A 32 -3.73 7.64 -15.17
C MET A 32 -2.94 8.75 -15.90
N PRO A 33 -2.49 9.81 -15.20
CA PRO A 33 -1.75 10.91 -15.81
C PRO A 33 -0.30 10.52 -16.14
N TYR A 34 0.36 11.33 -16.97
CA TYR A 34 1.80 11.18 -17.18
C TYR A 34 2.59 11.41 -15.89
N GLY A 35 3.61 10.59 -15.66
CA GLY A 35 4.55 10.71 -14.55
C GLY A 35 5.70 9.72 -14.68
N ASP A 36 6.64 9.78 -13.76
CA ASP A 36 7.83 8.92 -13.75
C ASP A 36 7.69 7.75 -12.77
N VAL A 37 7.14 8.04 -11.57
CA VAL A 37 7.01 7.09 -10.46
C VAL A 37 5.57 7.11 -9.96
N LEU A 38 4.93 5.95 -9.89
CA LEU A 38 3.65 5.77 -9.23
C LEU A 38 3.86 5.44 -7.75
N ILE A 39 3.08 6.07 -6.88
CA ILE A 39 2.93 5.72 -5.47
C ILE A 39 1.47 5.33 -5.22
N HIS A 40 1.25 4.13 -4.69
CA HIS A 40 -0.05 3.69 -4.18
C HIS A 40 0.03 3.53 -2.65
N ALA A 41 -0.73 4.32 -1.91
CA ALA A 41 -0.67 4.39 -0.44
C ALA A 41 -1.62 3.42 0.29
N GLY A 42 -1.75 2.18 -0.21
CA GLY A 42 -2.58 1.15 0.41
C GLY A 42 -4.03 1.09 -0.08
N ASP A 43 -4.75 0.09 0.41
CA ASP A 43 -6.15 -0.22 0.07
C ASP A 43 -6.36 -0.40 -1.43
N PHE A 44 -5.49 -1.19 -2.05
CA PHE A 44 -5.61 -1.56 -3.47
C PHE A 44 -6.56 -2.75 -3.69
N THR A 45 -6.91 -3.48 -2.64
CA THR A 45 -7.89 -4.57 -2.63
C THR A 45 -9.12 -4.25 -1.76
N GLU A 46 -10.16 -5.08 -1.84
CA GLU A 46 -11.30 -4.99 -0.89
C GLU A 46 -11.05 -5.85 0.35
N LEU A 47 -10.37 -7.00 0.24
CA LEU A 47 -10.15 -7.93 1.35
C LEU A 47 -8.76 -8.61 1.33
N GLY A 48 -7.86 -8.20 0.45
CA GLY A 48 -6.56 -8.81 0.28
C GLY A 48 -6.61 -10.18 -0.39
N LEU A 49 -7.70 -10.54 -1.10
CA LEU A 49 -7.76 -11.87 -1.70
C LEU A 49 -6.68 -12.03 -2.77
N PRO A 50 -6.01 -13.20 -2.90
CA PRO A 50 -4.97 -13.41 -3.91
C PRO A 50 -5.41 -13.08 -5.35
N SER A 51 -6.69 -13.23 -5.67
CA SER A 51 -7.27 -12.82 -6.95
C SER A 51 -7.31 -11.31 -7.15
N GLU A 52 -7.60 -10.55 -6.10
CA GLU A 52 -7.62 -9.08 -6.12
C GLU A 52 -6.20 -8.54 -6.29
N VAL A 53 -5.24 -9.13 -5.57
CA VAL A 53 -3.82 -8.77 -5.68
C VAL A 53 -3.29 -9.05 -7.10
N LYS A 54 -3.68 -10.18 -7.71
CA LYS A 54 -3.34 -10.46 -9.11
C LYS A 54 -3.95 -9.45 -10.07
N LYS A 55 -5.25 -9.13 -9.94
CA LYS A 55 -5.92 -8.11 -10.76
C LYS A 55 -5.20 -6.76 -10.66
N PHE A 56 -4.87 -6.34 -9.44
CA PHE A 56 -4.15 -5.11 -9.20
C PHE A 56 -2.74 -5.13 -9.82
N ASN A 57 -2.01 -6.24 -9.67
CA ASN A 57 -0.68 -6.41 -10.27
C ASN A 57 -0.72 -6.38 -11.82
N GLU A 58 -1.74 -6.97 -12.44
CA GLU A 58 -1.96 -6.91 -13.89
C GLU A 58 -2.22 -5.47 -14.35
N TRP A 59 -3.06 -4.73 -13.61
CA TRP A 59 -3.29 -3.31 -13.87
C TRP A 59 -1.99 -2.50 -13.75
N LEU A 60 -1.19 -2.68 -12.70
CA LEU A 60 0.12 -2.03 -12.54
C LEU A 60 1.06 -2.31 -13.73
N GLY A 61 1.06 -3.54 -14.25
CA GLY A 61 1.86 -3.95 -15.40
C GLY A 61 1.48 -3.26 -16.70
N SER A 62 0.25 -2.77 -16.82
CA SER A 62 -0.22 -2.00 -17.98
C SER A 62 0.24 -0.53 -17.98
N LEU A 63 0.69 -0.02 -16.83
CA LEU A 63 1.01 1.40 -16.67
C LEU A 63 2.44 1.74 -17.11
N PRO A 64 2.65 2.91 -17.75
CA PRO A 64 3.94 3.27 -18.35
C PRO A 64 4.98 3.79 -17.36
N TYR A 65 4.67 3.87 -16.06
CA TYR A 65 5.61 4.38 -15.06
C TYR A 65 6.85 3.48 -14.95
N GLU A 66 8.03 4.09 -14.81
CA GLU A 66 9.28 3.34 -14.68
C GLU A 66 9.32 2.55 -13.37
N TYR A 67 8.86 3.19 -12.29
CA TYR A 67 8.75 2.58 -10.97
C TYR A 67 7.30 2.70 -10.46
N LYS A 68 6.85 1.65 -9.78
CA LYS A 68 5.59 1.64 -9.05
C LYS A 68 5.92 1.22 -7.61
N ILE A 69 5.57 2.04 -6.65
CA ILE A 69 5.82 1.80 -5.22
C ILE A 69 4.48 1.64 -4.53
N VAL A 70 4.34 0.56 -3.77
CA VAL A 70 3.07 0.18 -3.15
C VAL A 70 3.32 -0.15 -1.69
N ILE A 71 2.46 0.37 -0.81
CA ILE A 71 2.28 -0.16 0.55
C ILE A 71 0.90 -0.81 0.66
N ALA A 72 0.69 -1.62 1.68
CA ALA A 72 -0.64 -2.09 2.07
C ALA A 72 -1.40 -1.00 2.86
N GLY A 73 -2.73 -1.12 2.87
CA GLY A 73 -3.63 -0.46 3.81
C GLY A 73 -4.39 -1.51 4.63
N ASN A 74 -5.45 -1.10 5.33
CA ASN A 74 -6.19 -2.04 6.18
C ASN A 74 -7.02 -3.08 5.42
N HIS A 75 -7.32 -2.89 4.14
CA HIS A 75 -8.05 -3.87 3.34
C HIS A 75 -7.20 -5.04 2.85
N GLU A 76 -5.87 -4.91 2.87
CA GLU A 76 -4.94 -6.00 2.53
C GLU A 76 -4.82 -7.02 3.69
N LEU A 77 -5.94 -7.59 4.14
CA LEU A 77 -6.02 -8.46 5.33
C LEU A 77 -5.02 -9.62 5.31
N THR A 78 -4.82 -10.22 4.14
CA THR A 78 -3.91 -11.36 3.94
C THR A 78 -2.42 -11.00 4.04
N PHE A 79 -2.08 -9.71 4.02
CA PHE A 79 -0.71 -9.22 4.17
C PHE A 79 -0.33 -9.11 5.65
N ASP A 80 -1.32 -8.98 6.54
CA ASP A 80 -1.14 -8.98 8.00
C ASP A 80 -1.28 -10.41 8.55
N GLN A 81 -0.14 -11.07 8.75
CA GLN A 81 -0.10 -12.46 9.22
C GLN A 81 -0.61 -12.62 10.65
N GLU A 82 -0.43 -11.62 11.51
CA GLU A 82 -0.92 -11.63 12.89
C GLU A 82 -2.45 -11.55 12.89
N PHE A 83 -2.99 -10.61 12.10
CA PHE A 83 -4.43 -10.49 11.92
C PHE A 83 -5.05 -11.78 11.37
N MET A 84 -4.46 -12.38 10.33
CA MET A 84 -4.95 -13.64 9.77
C MET A 84 -4.94 -14.79 10.79
N ALA A 85 -3.86 -14.89 11.58
CA ALA A 85 -3.76 -15.92 12.61
C ALA A 85 -4.84 -15.78 13.69
N ASP A 86 -5.18 -14.54 14.07
CA ASP A 86 -6.23 -14.27 15.07
C ASP A 86 -7.64 -14.43 14.51
N LEU A 87 -7.87 -14.03 13.25
CA LEU A 87 -9.14 -14.22 12.54
C LEU A 87 -9.54 -15.70 12.48
N ILE A 88 -8.58 -16.58 12.18
CA ILE A 88 -8.80 -18.03 12.08
C ILE A 88 -9.12 -18.65 13.45
N LYS A 89 -8.46 -18.20 14.53
CA LYS A 89 -8.67 -18.74 15.88
C LYS A 89 -10.03 -18.37 16.47
N GLN A 90 -10.55 -17.20 16.12
CA GLN A 90 -11.73 -16.63 16.76
C GLN A 90 -13.05 -16.96 16.02
N ASP A 91 -13.01 -17.81 14.99
CA ASP A 91 -14.16 -18.25 14.17
C ASP A 91 -15.01 -17.06 13.68
N PHE A 92 -14.31 -15.97 13.32
CA PHE A 92 -14.93 -14.69 13.01
C PHE A 92 -15.66 -14.77 11.66
N TYR A 93 -16.99 -14.86 11.70
CA TYR A 93 -17.87 -14.78 10.54
C TYR A 93 -17.89 -13.40 9.85
N TYR A 94 -17.13 -12.41 10.34
CA TYR A 94 -17.11 -11.06 9.75
C TYR A 94 -16.58 -11.04 8.31
N PHE A 95 -15.56 -11.87 8.02
CA PHE A 95 -14.93 -11.93 6.70
C PHE A 95 -14.98 -13.35 6.14
N PRO A 96 -16.17 -13.85 5.74
CA PRO A 96 -16.37 -15.25 5.41
C PRO A 96 -15.58 -15.73 4.19
N SER A 97 -15.17 -14.81 3.29
CA SER A 97 -14.32 -15.13 2.15
C SER A 97 -12.85 -15.31 2.54
N VAL A 98 -12.40 -14.54 3.54
CA VAL A 98 -10.99 -14.56 4.01
C VAL A 98 -10.78 -15.66 5.04
N SER A 99 -11.74 -15.88 5.95
CA SER A 99 -11.64 -16.91 6.99
C SER A 99 -11.61 -18.34 6.45
N LYS A 100 -12.04 -18.55 5.20
CA LYS A 100 -11.97 -19.85 4.50
C LYS A 100 -10.65 -20.07 3.76
N LEU A 101 -9.78 -19.07 3.68
CA LEU A 101 -8.48 -19.24 3.04
C LEU A 101 -7.62 -20.17 3.89
N LYS A 102 -6.92 -21.08 3.23
CA LYS A 102 -5.89 -21.89 3.87
C LYS A 102 -4.60 -21.08 3.97
N PRO A 103 -3.76 -21.26 5.01
CA PRO A 103 -2.48 -20.58 5.15
C PRO A 103 -1.62 -20.55 3.88
N GLU A 104 -1.54 -21.67 3.17
CA GLU A 104 -0.72 -21.79 1.95
C GLU A 104 -1.22 -20.90 0.80
N SER A 105 -2.46 -20.42 0.88
CA SER A 105 -3.06 -19.53 -0.12
C SER A 105 -2.65 -18.07 0.04
N TYR A 106 -2.15 -17.67 1.22
CA TYR A 106 -1.81 -16.28 1.52
C TYR A 106 -0.42 -16.05 2.13
N GLU A 107 0.29 -17.10 2.54
CA GLU A 107 1.65 -16.99 3.12
C GLU A 107 2.62 -16.17 2.26
N ASN A 108 2.48 -16.25 0.93
CA ASN A 108 3.31 -15.52 -0.03
C ASN A 108 2.53 -14.52 -0.89
N VAL A 109 1.40 -13.99 -0.40
CA VAL A 109 0.52 -13.13 -1.20
C VAL A 109 1.25 -11.89 -1.77
N GLN A 110 2.18 -11.33 -1.02
CA GLN A 110 3.01 -10.19 -1.45
C GLN A 110 3.83 -10.50 -2.71
N SER A 111 4.24 -11.75 -2.92
CA SER A 111 5.02 -12.18 -4.10
C SER A 111 4.24 -12.08 -5.41
N LEU A 112 2.92 -11.94 -5.35
CA LEU A 112 2.07 -11.72 -6.52
C LEU A 112 2.25 -10.32 -7.11
N LEU A 113 2.81 -9.37 -6.35
CA LEU A 113 3.06 -7.99 -6.77
C LEU A 113 4.37 -7.86 -7.57
N THR A 114 4.46 -8.53 -8.71
CA THR A 114 5.67 -8.56 -9.56
C THR A 114 5.94 -7.28 -10.34
N ASN A 115 4.93 -6.40 -10.50
CA ASN A 115 5.02 -5.17 -11.30
C ASN A 115 5.22 -3.91 -10.43
N CYS A 116 5.57 -4.07 -9.15
CA CYS A 116 5.92 -2.96 -8.28
C CYS A 116 6.99 -3.35 -7.26
N ILE A 117 7.49 -2.32 -6.57
CA ILE A 117 8.30 -2.44 -5.37
C ILE A 117 7.34 -2.31 -4.19
N TYR A 118 7.04 -3.42 -3.52
CA TYR A 118 6.24 -3.43 -2.32
C TYR A 118 7.09 -3.06 -1.10
N LEU A 119 6.60 -2.12 -0.29
CA LEU A 119 7.25 -1.69 0.95
C LEU A 119 6.35 -2.00 2.16
N GLN A 120 6.97 -2.52 3.21
CA GLN A 120 6.33 -2.75 4.51
C GLN A 120 7.41 -2.64 5.57
N ASP A 121 7.39 -1.52 6.29
CA ASP A 121 8.42 -1.13 7.26
C ASP A 121 9.84 -1.18 6.63
N SER A 122 9.93 -0.77 5.36
CA SER A 122 11.14 -0.86 4.54
C SER A 122 11.30 0.34 3.61
N GLU A 123 12.51 0.52 3.07
CA GLU A 123 12.83 1.60 2.13
C GLU A 123 13.33 1.10 0.78
N VAL A 124 13.25 1.98 -0.21
CA VAL A 124 13.91 1.85 -1.50
C VAL A 124 14.45 3.19 -1.96
N THR A 125 15.54 3.17 -2.74
CA THR A 125 16.02 4.37 -3.45
C THR A 125 15.69 4.24 -4.93
N VAL A 126 14.87 5.15 -5.47
CA VAL A 126 14.57 5.23 -6.90
C VAL A 126 14.81 6.64 -7.41
N ARG A 127 15.47 6.76 -8.57
CA ARG A 127 15.80 8.06 -9.18
C ARG A 127 16.50 9.05 -8.20
N GLY A 128 17.24 8.52 -7.22
CA GLY A 128 17.93 9.29 -6.19
C GLY A 128 17.10 9.67 -4.96
N PHE A 129 15.80 9.37 -4.92
CA PHE A 129 14.92 9.62 -3.78
C PHE A 129 14.88 8.40 -2.86
N ARG A 130 15.11 8.60 -1.57
CA ARG A 130 14.89 7.59 -0.52
C ARG A 130 13.44 7.61 -0.09
N ILE A 131 12.77 6.48 -0.24
CA ILE A 131 11.33 6.33 -0.02
C ILE A 131 11.09 5.23 1.00
N TYR A 132 10.42 5.55 2.09
CA TYR A 132 10.05 4.60 3.14
C TYR A 132 8.54 4.37 3.15
N GLY A 133 8.13 3.11 3.29
CA GLY A 133 6.72 2.72 3.28
C GLY A 133 6.32 1.90 4.50
N SER A 134 5.21 2.26 5.13
CA SER A 134 4.66 1.52 6.27
C SER A 134 3.11 1.50 6.25
N PRO A 135 2.47 0.33 6.43
CA PRO A 135 1.01 0.21 6.33
C PRO A 135 0.27 0.52 7.63
N TRP A 136 0.98 0.61 8.77
CA TRP A 136 0.36 0.68 10.09
C TRP A 136 -0.50 1.92 10.27
N GLN A 137 -1.61 1.78 10.98
CA GLN A 137 -2.49 2.89 11.31
C GLN A 137 -3.09 2.75 12.72
N PRO A 138 -3.57 3.86 13.30
CA PRO A 138 -4.41 3.80 14.49
C PRO A 138 -5.65 2.95 14.26
N TRP A 139 -5.98 2.10 15.22
CA TRP A 139 -7.12 1.19 15.14
C TRP A 139 -8.39 1.81 14.53
N PHE A 140 -8.91 1.13 13.50
CA PHE A 140 -10.13 1.50 12.78
C PHE A 140 -10.92 0.25 12.38
N TYR A 141 -12.12 0.09 12.95
CA TYR A 141 -13.11 -0.97 12.64
C TYR A 141 -12.62 -2.43 12.61
N GLY A 142 -11.50 -2.76 13.25
CA GLY A 142 -11.04 -4.16 13.35
C GLY A 142 -10.53 -4.76 12.04
N TRP A 143 -9.96 -3.93 11.17
CA TRP A 143 -9.26 -4.37 9.95
C TRP A 143 -7.76 -4.66 10.20
N GLY A 144 -7.04 -5.10 9.16
CA GLY A 144 -5.60 -5.37 9.21
C GLY A 144 -4.76 -4.11 9.45
N PHE A 145 -3.50 -4.30 9.84
CA PHE A 145 -2.51 -3.24 10.09
C PHE A 145 -2.94 -2.17 11.11
N ASN A 146 -3.84 -2.55 12.02
CA ASN A 146 -4.30 -1.69 13.09
C ASN A 146 -3.46 -1.88 14.35
N LEU A 147 -2.98 -0.76 14.92
CA LEU A 147 -2.35 -0.76 16.23
C LEU A 147 -3.01 0.28 17.15
N PRO A 148 -2.99 0.05 18.48
CA PRO A 148 -3.38 1.07 19.43
C PRO A 148 -2.54 2.33 19.29
N ARG A 149 -3.16 3.49 19.48
CA ARG A 149 -2.42 4.76 19.60
C ARG A 149 -1.44 4.71 20.77
N GLY A 150 -0.32 5.42 20.62
CA GLY A 150 0.74 5.47 21.63
C GLY A 150 1.92 4.59 21.25
N GLN A 151 2.42 3.82 22.22
CA GLN A 151 3.70 3.12 22.12
C GLN A 151 3.77 2.13 20.94
N ALA A 152 2.70 1.38 20.67
CA ALA A 152 2.69 0.38 19.60
C ALA A 152 2.93 1.00 18.21
N LEU A 153 2.28 2.13 17.91
CA LEU A 153 2.54 2.86 16.67
C LEU A 153 3.90 3.57 16.69
N LEU A 154 4.31 4.12 17.85
CA LEU A 154 5.61 4.77 17.98
C LEU A 154 6.75 3.81 17.66
N GLU A 155 6.65 2.53 18.06
CA GLU A 155 7.63 1.50 17.72
C GLU A 155 7.79 1.32 16.21
N LYS A 156 6.70 1.44 15.44
CA LYS A 156 6.74 1.41 13.97
C LYS A 156 7.35 2.69 13.40
N TRP A 157 6.95 3.85 13.92
CA TRP A 157 7.49 5.14 13.48
C TRP A 157 8.98 5.31 13.78
N ASN A 158 9.48 4.69 14.84
CA ASN A 158 10.90 4.67 15.16
C ASN A 158 11.76 3.85 14.18
N LEU A 159 11.15 3.04 13.32
CA LEU A 159 11.86 2.31 12.25
C LEU A 159 12.14 3.19 11.02
N ILE A 160 11.48 4.35 10.92
CA ILE A 160 11.69 5.29 9.82
C ILE A 160 13.08 5.91 9.99
N PRO A 161 14.02 5.72 9.05
CA PRO A 161 15.36 6.24 9.18
C PRO A 161 15.39 7.75 8.94
N ASP A 162 16.43 8.42 9.45
CA ASP A 162 16.68 9.82 9.13
C ASP A 162 17.00 10.00 7.63
N GLY A 163 16.61 11.17 7.10
CA GLY A 163 16.93 11.57 5.72
C GLY A 163 16.13 10.83 4.64
N ILE A 164 14.90 10.39 4.95
CA ILE A 164 13.92 9.97 3.95
C ILE A 164 13.36 11.19 3.22
N ASP A 165 13.29 11.13 1.89
CA ASP A 165 12.72 12.20 1.07
C ASP A 165 11.20 12.09 0.98
N ILE A 166 10.68 10.85 0.91
CA ILE A 166 9.24 10.57 0.78
C ILE A 166 8.84 9.47 1.77
N LEU A 167 7.94 9.81 2.69
CA LEU A 167 7.30 8.86 3.58
C LEU A 167 5.92 8.49 3.04
N ILE A 168 5.64 7.20 2.93
CA ILE A 168 4.35 6.65 2.53
C ILE A 168 3.77 5.91 3.73
N THR A 169 2.68 6.44 4.27
CA THR A 169 1.82 5.75 5.24
C THR A 169 0.42 5.68 4.70
N HIS A 170 -0.33 4.64 5.05
CA HIS A 170 -1.71 4.52 4.61
C HIS A 170 -2.61 5.53 5.32
N GLY A 171 -2.53 5.59 6.66
CA GLY A 171 -3.24 6.59 7.46
C GLY A 171 -2.53 7.96 7.48
N PRO A 172 -3.27 9.07 7.64
CA PRO A 172 -2.70 10.40 7.75
C PRO A 172 -2.02 10.64 9.11
N PRO A 173 -1.05 11.58 9.19
CA PRO A 173 -0.56 12.11 10.47
C PRO A 173 -1.64 12.96 11.16
N LEU A 174 -1.38 13.35 12.42
CA LEU A 174 -2.20 14.36 13.11
C LEU A 174 -2.11 15.71 12.37
N GLY A 175 -3.26 16.35 12.11
CA GLY A 175 -3.36 17.64 11.43
C GLY A 175 -4.75 18.26 11.54
#